data_AF-A0A9D5A2C4-F1
#
_entry.id   AF-A0A9D5A2C4-F1
#
_cell.length_a   1.000
_cell.length_b   1.000
_cell.length_c   1.000
_cell.angle_alpha   90.00
_cell.angle_beta   90.00
_cell.angle_gamma   90.00
#
_symmetry.space_group_name_H-M   'P 1'
#
loop_
_entity.id
_entity.type
_entity.pdbx_description
1 polymer ?
#
loop_
_entity_poly.entity_id
_entity_poly.type
_entity_poly.pdbx_seq_one_letter_code
_entity_poly.pdbx_strand_id
1 'polypeptide(L)'
;MELDPRNYDNISINEKDVPNIVLSYLIHNCYEESAESFIAGAGTMPPTDCLDNMEKRKKIIHYAMEGNALKAIELTEQLTPEILEKNKDLLFDLLSLHFVELVRSRK
;
A
#
# COMPACT_ATOMS: atom_id res chain seq x y z
N MET A 1 -16.15 23.23 -2.98
CA MET A 1 -16.18 24.11 -4.17
C MET A 1 -15.67 23.24 -5.31
N GLU A 2 -16.50 22.93 -6.30
CA GLU A 2 -16.03 22.15 -7.46
C GLU A 2 -15.10 23.04 -8.28
N LEU A 3 -13.90 22.54 -8.57
CA LEU A 3 -12.88 23.26 -9.31
C LEU A 3 -13.28 23.29 -10.80
N ASP A 4 -13.27 24.48 -11.41
CA ASP A 4 -13.58 24.66 -12.84
C ASP A 4 -12.51 23.97 -13.70
N PRO A 5 -12.87 23.01 -14.59
CA PRO A 5 -11.93 22.30 -15.45
C PRO A 5 -11.08 23.21 -16.35
N ARG A 6 -11.58 24.40 -16.68
CA ARG A 6 -10.85 25.39 -17.51
C ARG A 6 -9.62 25.95 -16.82
N ASN A 7 -9.52 25.81 -15.49
CA ASN A 7 -8.34 26.22 -14.74
C ASN A 7 -7.11 25.35 -15.02
N TYR A 8 -7.27 24.19 -15.66
CA TYR A 8 -6.18 23.28 -15.99
C TYR A 8 -5.65 23.46 -17.43
N ASP A 9 -6.35 24.22 -18.28
CA ASP A 9 -6.04 24.35 -19.72
C ASP A 9 -4.65 24.93 -20.01
N ASN A 10 -4.08 25.70 -19.07
CA ASN A 10 -2.78 26.36 -19.23
C ASN A 10 -1.68 25.82 -18.31
N ILE A 11 -1.90 24.69 -17.65
CA ILE A 11 -0.87 24.08 -16.79
C ILE A 11 0.11 23.33 -17.68
N SER A 12 1.34 23.82 -17.74
CA SER A 12 2.44 23.12 -18.41
C SER A 12 2.77 21.84 -17.64
N ILE A 13 2.48 20.67 -18.22
CA ILE A 13 2.84 19.37 -17.67
C ILE A 13 4.26 19.02 -18.14
N ASN A 14 5.14 18.68 -17.20
CA ASN A 14 6.42 18.09 -17.54
C ASN A 14 6.20 16.61 -17.88
N GLU A 15 6.49 16.22 -19.13
CA GLU A 15 6.32 14.83 -19.59
C GLU A 15 7.13 13.83 -18.74
N LYS A 16 8.21 14.29 -18.08
CA LYS A 16 9.01 13.47 -17.17
C LYS A 16 8.30 13.14 -15.85
N ASP A 17 7.23 13.85 -15.51
CA ASP A 17 6.47 13.60 -14.28
C ASP A 17 5.46 12.47 -14.45
N VAL A 18 4.99 12.21 -15.68
CA VAL A 18 4.00 11.15 -15.96
C VAL A 18 4.53 9.78 -15.53
N PRO A 19 5.76 9.36 -15.90
CA PRO A 19 6.30 8.08 -15.42
C PRO A 19 6.43 8.01 -13.90
N ASN A 20 6.77 9.10 -13.23
CA ASN A 20 6.89 9.14 -11.77
C ASN A 20 5.53 8.95 -11.07
N ILE A 21 4.47 9.54 -11.61
CA ILE A 21 3.11 9.39 -11.09
C ILE A 21 2.63 7.94 -11.26
N VAL A 22 2.85 7.35 -12.43
CA VAL A 22 2.50 5.95 -12.70
C VAL A 22 3.25 5.02 -11.74
N LEU A 23 4.57 5.21 -11.60
CA LEU A 23 5.38 4.41 -10.69
C LEU A 23 4.94 4.56 -9.23
N SER A 24 4.64 5.80 -8.79
CA SER A 24 4.11 6.08 -7.46
C SER A 24 2.81 5.32 -7.19
N TYR A 25 1.90 5.29 -8.16
CA TYR A 25 0.64 4.55 -8.05
C TYR A 25 0.89 3.03 -7.90
N LEU A 26 1.75 2.45 -8.73
CA LEU A 26 2.08 1.02 -8.68
C LEU A 26 2.69 0.62 -7.33
N ILE A 27 3.65 1.42 -6.86
CA ILE A 27 4.32 1.19 -5.56
C ILE A 27 3.34 1.34 -4.41
N HIS A 28 2.51 2.39 -4.41
CA HIS A 28 1.55 2.65 -3.33
C HIS A 28 0.60 1.47 -3.14
N ASN A 29 0.07 0.94 -4.25
CA ASN A 29 -0.85 -0.19 -4.27
C ASN A 29 -0.18 -1.58 -4.19
N CYS A 30 1.14 -1.63 -3.98
CA CYS A 30 1.91 -2.87 -3.87
C CYS A 30 1.84 -3.78 -5.11
N TYR A 31 1.70 -3.20 -6.30
CA TYR A 31 1.74 -3.92 -7.58
C TYR A 31 3.19 -4.16 -8.02
N GLU A 32 3.90 -5.00 -7.25
CA GLU A 32 5.34 -5.28 -7.39
C GLU A 32 5.75 -5.64 -8.82
N GLU A 33 5.16 -6.68 -9.40
CA GLU A 33 5.50 -7.15 -10.76
C GLU A 33 5.29 -6.06 -11.83
N SER A 34 4.23 -5.25 -11.65
CA SER A 34 3.95 -4.13 -12.56
C SER A 34 4.95 -3.00 -12.36
N ALA A 35 5.32 -2.68 -11.12
CA ALA A 35 6.31 -1.66 -10.81
C ALA A 35 7.69 -2.03 -11.37
N GLU A 36 8.12 -3.28 -11.21
CA GLU A 36 9.38 -3.80 -11.76
C GLU A 36 9.41 -3.73 -13.29
N SER A 37 8.35 -4.23 -13.94
CA SER A 37 8.20 -4.17 -15.39
C SER A 37 8.18 -2.73 -15.90
N PHE A 38 7.53 -1.83 -15.17
CA PHE A 38 7.45 -0.41 -15.50
C PHE A 38 8.82 0.28 -15.36
N ILE A 39 9.57 0.02 -14.28
CA ILE A 39 10.94 0.52 -14.09
C ILE A 39 11.85 0.06 -15.24
N ALA A 40 11.80 -1.23 -15.60
CA ALA A 40 12.61 -1.79 -16.68
C ALA A 40 12.28 -1.18 -18.05
N GLY A 41 11.00 -0.90 -18.32
CA GLY A 41 10.54 -0.34 -19.60
C GLY A 41 10.66 1.19 -19.71
N ALA A 42 10.39 1.92 -18.62
CA ALA A 42 10.34 3.39 -18.61
C ALA A 42 11.68 4.04 -18.25
N GLY A 43 12.66 3.28 -17.74
CA GLY A 43 13.95 3.80 -17.30
C GLY A 43 13.85 4.73 -16.07
N THR A 44 12.74 4.65 -15.34
CA THR A 44 12.51 5.44 -14.12
C THR A 44 13.17 4.78 -12.93
N MET A 45 14.00 5.53 -12.20
CA MET A 45 14.54 5.04 -10.95
C MET A 45 13.51 5.20 -9.83
N PRO A 46 13.21 4.14 -9.05
CA PRO A 46 12.38 4.27 -7.87
C PRO A 46 13.04 5.19 -6.84
N PRO A 47 12.25 5.96 -6.06
CA PRO A 47 12.75 6.64 -4.87
C PRO A 47 13.46 5.65 -3.93
N THR A 48 14.49 6.09 -3.21
CA THR A 48 15.21 5.25 -2.24
C THR A 48 14.23 4.61 -1.23
N ASP A 49 14.46 3.33 -0.90
CA ASP A 49 13.70 2.53 0.08
C ASP A 49 12.22 2.25 -0.24
N CYS A 50 11.70 2.71 -1.37
CA CYS A 50 10.27 2.54 -1.67
C CYS A 50 9.88 1.10 -2.00
N LEU A 51 10.77 0.34 -2.64
CA LEU A 51 10.57 -1.08 -2.95
C LEU A 51 10.59 -1.93 -1.68
N ASP A 52 11.57 -1.70 -0.81
CA ASP A 52 11.65 -2.37 0.50
C ASP A 52 10.42 -2.07 1.37
N ASN A 53 9.95 -0.82 1.36
CA ASN A 53 8.74 -0.45 2.07
C ASN A 53 7.50 -1.13 1.46
N MET A 54 7.41 -1.17 0.13
CA MET A 54 6.34 -1.87 -0.58
C MET A 54 6.31 -3.36 -0.24
N GLU A 55 7.45 -4.04 -0.22
CA GLU A 55 7.55 -5.45 0.13
C GLU A 55 7.04 -5.70 1.57
N LYS A 56 7.42 -4.84 2.53
CA LYS A 56 6.93 -4.93 3.91
C LYS A 56 5.40 -4.76 3.98
N ARG A 57 4.83 -3.78 3.27
CA ARG A 57 3.37 -3.59 3.20
C ARG A 57 2.67 -4.76 2.52
N LYS A 58 3.23 -5.30 1.43
CA LYS A 58 2.71 -6.48 0.73
C LYS A 58 2.64 -7.69 1.65
N LYS A 59 3.67 -7.94 2.46
CA LYS A 59 3.68 -9.01 3.47
C LYS A 59 2.58 -8.85 4.50
N ILE A 60 2.36 -7.64 5.03
CA ILE A 60 1.27 -7.34 5.97
C ILE A 60 -0.09 -7.69 5.34
N ILE A 61 -0.35 -7.18 4.13
CA ILE A 61 -1.61 -7.43 3.40
C ILE A 61 -1.80 -8.94 3.19
N HIS A 62 -0.75 -9.64 2.77
CA HIS A 62 -0.80 -11.08 2.54
C HIS A 62 -1.21 -11.87 3.80
N TYR A 63 -0.56 -11.63 4.94
CA TYR A 63 -0.93 -12.31 6.18
C TYR A 63 -2.35 -11.99 6.64
N ALA A 64 -2.82 -10.76 6.44
CA ALA A 64 -4.21 -10.41 6.71
C ALA A 64 -5.18 -11.20 5.79
N MET A 65 -4.89 -11.27 4.48
CA MET A 65 -5.74 -12.00 3.54
C MET A 65 -5.76 -13.52 3.78
N GLU A 66 -4.67 -14.10 4.28
CA GLU A 66 -4.59 -15.51 4.66
C GLU A 66 -5.26 -15.82 6.02
N GLY A 67 -5.79 -14.81 6.72
CA GLY A 67 -6.41 -14.98 8.03
C GLY A 67 -5.42 -15.03 9.20
N ASN A 68 -4.11 -14.90 8.94
CA ASN A 68 -3.10 -14.75 9.99
C ASN A 68 -3.01 -13.28 10.47
N ALA A 69 -4.12 -12.81 11.04
CA ALA A 69 -4.25 -11.42 11.48
C ALA A 69 -3.28 -11.04 12.61
N LEU A 70 -2.90 -11.98 13.49
CA LEU A 70 -1.91 -11.71 14.53
C LEU A 70 -0.54 -11.36 13.95
N LYS A 71 -0.12 -12.08 12.90
CA LYS A 71 1.14 -11.75 12.21
C LYS A 71 1.05 -10.42 11.47
N ALA A 72 -0.10 -10.12 10.87
CA ALA A 72 -0.34 -8.82 10.23
C ALA A 72 -0.26 -7.67 11.24
N ILE A 73 -0.82 -7.82 12.45
CA ILE A 73 -0.74 -6.84 13.54
C ILE A 73 0.74 -6.62 13.94
N GLU A 74 1.48 -7.70 14.20
CA GLU A 74 2.89 -7.63 14.60
C GLU A 74 3.74 -6.86 13.57
N LEU A 75 3.61 -7.22 12.29
CA LEU A 75 4.36 -6.59 11.21
C LEU A 75 3.95 -5.13 10.98
N THR A 76 2.67 -4.81 11.20
CA THR A 76 2.17 -3.43 11.09
C THR A 76 2.81 -2.52 12.13
N GLU A 77 2.87 -2.95 13.39
CA GLU A 77 3.54 -2.19 14.46
C GLU A 77 5.06 -2.09 14.26
N GLN A 78 5.70 -3.13 13.70
CA GLN A 78 7.12 -3.07 13.35
C GLN A 78 7.40 -2.08 12.21
N LEU A 79 6.50 -1.98 11.23
CA LEU A 79 6.68 -1.09 10.08
C LEU A 79 6.34 0.37 10.43
N THR A 80 5.29 0.60 11.21
CA THR A 80 4.84 1.95 11.60
C THR A 80 4.32 1.91 13.02
N PRO A 81 5.19 2.16 14.03
CA PRO A 81 4.80 2.15 15.43
C PRO A 81 3.63 3.10 15.71
N GLU A 82 2.76 2.71 16.63
CA GLU A 82 1.60 3.49 17.10
C GLU A 82 0.46 3.61 16.09
N ILE A 83 0.56 3.03 14.89
CA ILE A 83 -0.48 3.17 13.86
C ILE A 83 -1.78 2.50 14.29
N LEU A 84 -1.73 1.33 14.95
CA LEU A 84 -2.93 0.64 15.42
C LEU A 84 -3.50 1.28 16.69
N GLU A 85 -2.66 1.94 17.49
CA GLU A 85 -3.12 2.74 18.63
C GLU A 85 -3.91 3.97 18.16
N LYS A 86 -3.42 4.63 17.11
CA LYS A 86 -4.05 5.81 16.50
C LYS A 86 -5.25 5.46 15.63
N ASN A 87 -5.27 4.26 15.04
CA ASN A 87 -6.36 3.75 14.21
C ASN A 87 -6.96 2.49 14.83
N LYS A 88 -7.81 2.69 15.83
CA LYS A 88 -8.46 1.60 16.57
C LYS A 88 -9.46 0.81 15.71
N ASP A 89 -10.02 1.42 14.68
CA ASP A 89 -10.94 0.72 13.76
C ASP A 89 -10.18 -0.34 12.96
N LEU A 90 -8.99 0.00 12.44
CA LEU A 90 -8.13 -0.98 11.77
C LEU A 90 -7.71 -2.12 12.71
N LEU A 91 -7.34 -1.81 13.95
CA LEU A 91 -7.02 -2.83 14.95
C LEU A 91 -8.23 -3.74 15.22
N PHE A 92 -9.42 -3.15 15.35
CA PHE A 92 -10.65 -3.90 15.56
C PHE A 92 -10.98 -4.82 14.38
N ASP A 93 -10.78 -4.37 13.14
CA ASP A 93 -10.98 -5.19 11.93
C ASP A 93 -10.01 -6.38 11.90
N LEU A 94 -8.73 -6.16 12.22
CA LEU A 94 -7.73 -7.24 12.30
C LEU A 94 -8.05 -8.25 13.41
N LEU A 95 -8.48 -7.78 14.58
CA LEU A 95 -8.89 -8.67 15.68
C LEU A 95 -10.19 -9.44 15.34
N SER A 96 -11.11 -8.81 14.62
CA SER A 96 -12.33 -9.45 14.12
C SER A 96 -12.01 -10.55 13.12
N LEU A 97 -11.07 -10.30 12.20
CA LEU A 97 -10.55 -11.32 11.28
C LEU A 97 -9.92 -12.49 12.03
N HIS A 98 -9.09 -12.24 13.05
CA HIS A 98 -8.54 -13.30 13.90
C HIS A 98 -9.64 -14.14 14.57
N PHE A 99 -10.66 -13.47 15.12
CA PHE A 99 -11.79 -14.14 15.76
C PHE A 99 -12.54 -15.06 14.78
N VAL A 100 -12.79 -14.59 13.55
CA VAL A 100 -13.43 -15.40 12.50
C VAL A 100 -12.60 -16.65 12.20
N GLU A 101 -11.28 -16.56 12.11
CA GLU A 101 -10.43 -17.73 11.90
C GLU A 101 -10.43 -18.71 13.09
N LEU A 102 -10.49 -18.20 14.33
CA LEU A 102 -10.68 -19.05 15.51
C LEU A 102 -12.02 -19.80 15.48
N VAL A 103 -13.08 -19.17 14.99
CA VAL A 103 -14.38 -19.82 14.82
C VAL A 103 -14.32 -20.88 13.70
N ARG A 104 -13.66 -20.59 12.58
CA ARG A 104 -13.51 -21.50 11.44
C ARG A 104 -12.74 -22.77 11.79
N SER A 105 -11.67 -22.63 12.58
CA SER A 105 -10.80 -23.73 13.02
C SER A 105 -11.40 -24.66 14.09
N ARG A 106 -12.55 -24.29 14.68
CA ARG A 106 -13.28 -25.12 15.66
C ARG A 106 -14.37 -26.01 15.03
N LYS A 107 -14.49 -26.01 13.70
CA LYS A 107 -15.26 -27.03 12.96
C LYS A 107 -14.40 -28.25 12.71
#